data_AF-A0A498LKP6-F1
#
_entry.id   AF-A0A498LKP6-F1
#
_cell.length_a   1.000
_cell.length_b   1.000
_cell.length_c   1.000
_cell.angle_alpha   90.00
_cell.angle_beta   90.00
_cell.angle_gamma   90.00
#
_symmetry.space_group_name_H-M   'P 1'
#
loop_
_entity.id
_entity.type
_entity.pdbx_description
1 polymer ?
#
loop_
_entity_poly.entity_id
_entity_poly.type
_entity_poly.pdbx_seq_one_letter_code
_entity_poly.pdbx_strand_id
1 'polypeptide(L)'
;MDDESCGKIDYGNEVFSGCGWWDGTDIHEAAYTMYHLSRNGARFQIFAPNQQQMHVMDHMRMQPSSSDNRNMMMESARFSHGQGMMQMNDLSKLDVNSFDAVIFPGGHGIVKNLSTFSKDGKDCKLNNDVERIMKDFHRARKPIGLSSMAPLLACRVLPNLEVTMGYERDESSRWGRWPNTNMVQAVKSMGARHNTREPYISFHFHF
;
A
#
# COMPACT_ATOMS: atom_id res chain seq x y z
N MET A 1 -26.51 -5.98 0.91
CA MET A 1 -26.27 -5.52 2.29
C MET A 1 -25.12 -4.57 2.16
N ASP A 2 -25.43 -3.29 2.08
CA ASP A 2 -24.42 -2.24 2.09
C ASP A 2 -23.85 -2.21 3.52
N ASP A 3 -22.53 -2.35 3.63
CA ASP A 3 -21.80 -2.34 4.89
C ASP A 3 -21.74 -0.91 5.43
N GLU A 4 -22.79 -0.50 6.14
CA GLU A 4 -22.91 0.78 6.83
C GLU A 4 -21.98 0.92 8.06
N SER A 5 -21.02 0.00 8.28
CA SER A 5 -20.17 0.03 9.48
C SER A 5 -18.87 0.87 9.34
N CYS A 6 -18.50 1.29 8.14
CA CYS A 6 -17.32 2.13 7.95
C CYS A 6 -17.69 3.61 8.16
N GLY A 7 -17.55 4.09 9.40
CA GLY A 7 -17.70 5.50 9.73
C GLY A 7 -16.82 6.41 8.86
N LYS A 8 -17.21 7.67 8.72
CA LYS A 8 -16.45 8.67 7.96
C LYS A 8 -15.01 8.76 8.51
N ILE A 9 -14.02 8.72 7.62
CA ILE A 9 -12.62 8.99 7.97
C ILE A 9 -12.44 10.51 8.02
N ASP A 10 -12.24 11.07 9.21
CA ASP A 10 -11.92 12.49 9.37
C ASP A 10 -10.40 12.71 9.44
N TYR A 11 -9.67 11.75 10.01
CA TYR A 11 -8.22 11.78 10.09
C TYR A 11 -7.56 10.44 9.75
N GLY A 12 -7.05 10.35 8.51
CA GLY A 12 -6.35 9.17 8.01
C GLY A 12 -4.84 9.24 8.17
N ASN A 13 -4.16 8.13 7.93
CA ASN A 13 -2.73 8.13 7.64
C ASN A 13 -2.42 7.24 6.44
N GLU A 14 -1.30 7.54 5.78
CA GLU A 14 -0.79 6.78 4.66
C GLU A 14 0.62 6.29 4.94
N VAL A 15 0.90 5.01 4.67
CA VAL A 15 2.22 4.41 4.87
C VAL A 15 2.88 4.12 3.52
N PHE A 16 3.99 4.82 3.27
CA PHE A 16 4.76 4.75 2.04
C PHE A 16 6.05 3.94 2.20
N SER A 17 6.63 3.59 1.06
CA SER A 17 7.76 2.67 0.95
C SER A 17 8.89 3.20 0.05
N GLY A 18 8.90 4.50 -0.24
CA GLY A 18 9.73 5.15 -1.25
C GLY A 18 8.88 5.88 -2.29
N CYS A 19 9.46 6.31 -3.41
CA CYS A 19 8.75 7.06 -4.46
C CYS A 19 9.10 6.52 -5.85
N GLY A 20 8.23 5.65 -6.38
CA GLY A 20 8.43 4.98 -7.67
C GLY A 20 7.84 3.57 -7.68
N TRP A 21 7.15 3.20 -8.76
CA TRP A 21 6.48 1.90 -8.88
C TRP A 21 7.42 0.69 -8.67
N TRP A 22 8.68 0.77 -9.13
CA TRP A 22 9.60 -0.38 -9.13
C TRP A 22 10.44 -0.51 -7.86
N ASP A 23 10.57 0.53 -7.04
CA ASP A 23 11.43 0.55 -5.85
C ASP A 23 10.82 1.18 -4.60
N GLY A 24 9.58 1.69 -4.68
CA GLY A 24 8.86 2.29 -3.58
C GLY A 24 7.34 2.24 -3.79
N THR A 25 6.68 3.31 -3.36
CA THR A 25 5.23 3.47 -3.50
C THR A 25 4.87 3.91 -4.92
N ASP A 26 3.79 3.36 -5.48
CA ASP A 26 3.23 3.80 -6.75
C ASP A 26 2.76 5.25 -6.66
N ILE A 27 3.29 6.10 -7.53
CA ILE A 27 3.03 7.54 -7.49
C ILE A 27 1.57 7.89 -7.84
N HIS A 28 0.93 7.10 -8.70
CA HIS A 28 -0.45 7.31 -9.12
C HIS A 28 -1.39 6.86 -8.01
N GLU A 29 -1.19 5.67 -7.46
CA GLU A 29 -2.04 5.17 -6.36
C GLU A 29 -1.97 6.09 -5.13
N ALA A 30 -0.77 6.56 -4.76
CA ALA A 30 -0.60 7.53 -3.68
C ALA A 30 -1.30 8.87 -3.99
N ALA A 31 -1.08 9.43 -5.18
CA ALA A 31 -1.72 10.70 -5.57
C ALA A 31 -3.25 10.61 -5.58
N TYR A 32 -3.83 9.52 -6.11
CA TYR A 32 -5.28 9.31 -6.10
C TYR A 32 -5.81 9.10 -4.68
N THR A 33 -5.12 8.35 -3.84
CA THR A 33 -5.51 8.14 -2.44
C THR A 33 -5.56 9.48 -1.70
N MET A 34 -4.47 10.26 -1.73
CA MET A 34 -4.40 11.59 -1.12
C MET A 34 -5.49 12.52 -1.66
N TYR A 35 -5.72 12.52 -2.98
CA TYR A 35 -6.77 13.31 -3.62
C TYR A 35 -8.16 12.95 -3.11
N HIS A 36 -8.50 11.66 -3.04
CA HIS A 36 -9.80 11.21 -2.59
C HIS A 36 -10.03 11.43 -1.09
N LEU A 37 -9.01 11.28 -0.25
CA LEU A 37 -9.09 11.65 1.16
C LEU A 37 -9.39 13.15 1.31
N SER A 38 -8.59 14.00 0.66
CA SER A 38 -8.76 15.45 0.69
C SER A 38 -10.12 15.89 0.18
N ARG A 39 -10.59 15.31 -0.95
CA ARG A 39 -11.90 15.61 -1.54
C ARG A 39 -13.08 15.24 -0.64
N ASN A 40 -12.91 14.24 0.22
CA ASN A 40 -13.92 13.84 1.22
C ASN A 40 -13.77 14.60 2.56
N GLY A 41 -12.88 15.61 2.62
CA GLY A 41 -12.66 16.43 3.80
C GLY A 41 -11.80 15.77 4.88
N ALA A 42 -11.19 14.62 4.60
CA ALA A 42 -10.26 13.98 5.53
C ALA A 42 -8.92 14.71 5.52
N ARG A 43 -8.35 14.90 6.72
CA ARG A 43 -6.94 15.27 6.87
C ARG A 43 -6.12 13.99 6.94
N PHE A 44 -4.84 14.05 6.56
CA PHE A 44 -3.97 12.90 6.65
C PHE A 44 -2.52 13.26 7.00
N GLN A 45 -1.78 12.25 7.48
CA GLN A 45 -0.33 12.28 7.64
C GLN A 45 0.32 11.12 6.88
N ILE A 46 1.54 11.33 6.42
CA ILE A 46 2.32 10.35 5.66
C ILE A 46 3.41 9.78 6.58
N PHE A 47 3.59 8.47 6.54
CA PHE A 47 4.60 7.75 7.29
C PHE A 47 5.41 6.85 6.37
N ALA A 48 6.69 6.63 6.69
CA ALA A 48 7.49 5.59 6.05
C ALA A 48 8.62 5.16 6.97
N PRO A 49 9.14 3.92 6.84
CA PRO A 49 10.29 3.51 7.60
C PRO A 49 11.51 4.38 7.25
N ASN A 50 12.21 4.89 8.25
CA ASN A 50 13.48 5.59 8.04
C ASN A 50 14.63 4.59 7.83
N GLN A 51 14.57 3.85 6.72
CA GLN A 51 15.55 2.83 6.35
C GLN A 51 15.87 2.91 4.85
N GLN A 52 16.98 2.29 4.44
CA GLN A 52 17.36 2.21 3.03
C GLN A 52 16.38 1.33 2.24
N GLN A 53 16.12 1.69 0.99
CA GLN A 53 15.43 0.83 0.03
C GLN A 53 16.28 -0.41 -0.25
N MET A 54 15.63 -1.54 -0.58
CA MET A 54 16.34 -2.75 -0.96
C MET A 54 17.15 -2.56 -2.26
N HIS A 55 16.55 -1.90 -3.24
CA HIS A 55 17.17 -1.53 -4.50
C HIS A 55 16.72 -0.12 -4.90
N VAL A 56 17.53 0.58 -5.67
CA VAL A 56 17.14 1.79 -6.41
C VAL A 56 17.00 1.40 -7.87
N MET A 57 15.91 1.78 -8.52
CA MET A 57 15.61 1.37 -9.89
C MET A 57 15.70 2.55 -10.86
N ASP A 58 16.44 2.37 -11.95
CA ASP A 58 16.28 3.21 -13.14
C ASP A 58 14.95 2.82 -13.79
N HIS A 59 13.95 3.68 -13.64
CA HIS A 59 12.60 3.41 -14.14
C HIS A 59 12.49 3.50 -15.67
N MET A 60 13.43 4.18 -16.35
CA MET A 60 13.47 4.22 -17.82
C MET A 60 14.06 2.94 -18.40
N ARG A 61 15.12 2.42 -17.76
CA ARG A 61 15.82 1.21 -18.21
C ARG A 61 15.26 -0.07 -17.59
N MET A 62 14.39 0.04 -16.59
CA MET A 62 13.80 -1.08 -15.85
C MET A 62 14.85 -1.99 -15.19
N GLN A 63 15.96 -1.41 -14.72
CA GLN A 63 17.07 -2.15 -14.11
C GLN A 63 17.53 -1.50 -12.79
N PRO A 64 18.16 -2.27 -11.89
CA PRO A 64 18.77 -1.70 -10.70
C PRO A 64 19.87 -0.69 -11.07
N SER A 65 19.91 0.43 -10.35
CA SER A 65 21.05 1.34 -10.34
C SER A 65 22.13 0.77 -9.42
N SER A 66 23.36 0.63 -9.93
CA SER A 66 24.46 0.01 -9.19
C SER A 66 25.17 0.94 -8.19
N SER A 67 24.96 2.25 -8.29
CA SER A 67 25.67 3.26 -7.49
C SER A 67 24.81 3.95 -6.45
N ASP A 68 23.50 3.76 -6.47
CA ASP A 68 22.58 4.60 -5.71
C ASP A 68 22.05 3.87 -4.48
N ASN A 69 22.10 4.57 -3.34
CA ASN A 69 21.37 4.20 -2.13
C ASN A 69 20.39 5.33 -1.80
N ARG A 70 19.14 4.97 -1.56
CA ARG A 70 18.08 5.92 -1.22
C ARG A 70 17.31 5.43 0.00
N ASN A 71 16.94 6.38 0.85
CA ASN A 71 16.16 6.12 2.06
C ASN A 71 14.67 6.25 1.74
N MET A 72 13.88 5.27 2.19
CA MET A 72 12.43 5.22 1.94
C MET A 72 11.71 6.48 2.43
N MET A 73 12.01 6.96 3.64
CA MET A 73 11.35 8.13 4.22
C MET A 73 11.73 9.41 3.47
N MET A 74 13.00 9.58 3.10
CA MET A 74 13.45 10.73 2.30
C MET A 74 12.79 10.75 0.92
N GLU A 75 12.72 9.60 0.24
CA GLU A 75 12.06 9.53 -1.07
C GLU A 75 10.54 9.69 -0.95
N SER A 76 9.91 9.13 0.08
CA SER A 76 8.48 9.31 0.35
C SER A 76 8.12 10.78 0.64
N ALA A 77 9.04 11.55 1.23
CA ALA A 77 8.83 12.98 1.45
C ALA A 77 8.59 13.78 0.15
N ARG A 78 8.96 13.22 -1.03
CA ARG A 78 8.63 13.81 -2.34
C ARG A 78 7.13 13.94 -2.57
N PHE A 79 6.28 13.15 -1.91
CA PHE A 79 4.83 13.31 -2.02
C PHE A 79 4.29 14.51 -1.21
N SER A 80 5.02 14.93 -0.17
CA SER A 80 4.60 16.01 0.73
C SER A 80 4.86 17.39 0.10
N HIS A 81 3.92 17.88 -0.70
CA HIS A 81 3.95 19.25 -1.21
C HIS A 81 2.93 20.10 -0.43
N GLY A 82 3.39 21.03 0.42
CA GLY A 82 2.47 21.91 1.15
C GLY A 82 3.13 22.81 2.20
N GLN A 83 2.56 24.00 2.36
CA GLN A 83 3.08 25.13 3.14
C GLN A 83 3.27 24.81 4.63
N GLY A 84 4.50 24.50 5.06
CA GLY A 84 4.96 24.71 6.44
C GLY A 84 4.56 23.69 7.51
N MET A 85 3.85 22.61 7.19
CA MET A 85 3.65 21.49 8.12
C MET A 85 4.26 20.22 7.54
N MET A 86 5.24 19.65 8.26
CA MET A 86 5.87 18.39 7.92
C MET A 86 4.83 17.26 7.98
N GLN A 87 4.31 16.86 6.83
CA GLN A 87 3.34 15.75 6.72
C GLN A 87 4.02 14.38 6.79
N MET A 88 5.35 14.33 6.61
CA MET A 88 6.15 13.10 6.63
C MET A 88 6.68 12.76 8.02
N ASN A 89 6.41 11.55 8.50
CA ASN A 89 6.86 11.06 9.80
C ASN A 89 7.52 9.68 9.69
N ASP A 90 8.36 9.36 10.68
CA ASP A 90 8.93 8.02 10.80
C ASP A 90 7.81 7.05 11.20
N LEU A 91 7.71 5.92 10.49
CA LEU A 91 6.67 4.91 10.72
C LEU A 91 6.65 4.39 12.16
N SER A 92 7.81 4.35 12.83
CA SER A 92 7.92 3.94 14.23
C SER A 92 7.11 4.84 15.19
N LYS A 93 6.81 6.07 14.79
CA LYS A 93 6.04 7.05 15.60
C LYS A 93 4.52 6.94 15.40
N LEU A 94 4.07 6.08 14.50
CA LEU A 94 2.64 5.94 14.23
C LEU A 94 1.93 5.28 15.41
N ASP A 95 1.06 6.07 16.06
CA ASP A 95 0.13 5.63 17.10
C ASP A 95 -1.28 5.44 16.54
N VAL A 96 -1.80 4.22 16.65
CA VAL A 96 -3.15 3.84 16.21
C VAL A 96 -4.25 4.72 16.81
N ASN A 97 -4.04 5.28 18.01
CA ASN A 97 -5.06 6.10 18.67
C ASN A 97 -5.21 7.49 18.02
N SER A 98 -4.21 7.93 17.27
CA SER A 98 -4.19 9.26 16.65
C SER A 98 -4.90 9.33 15.30
N PHE A 99 -5.37 8.21 14.73
CA PHE A 99 -5.95 8.16 13.39
C PHE A 99 -7.17 7.24 13.32
N ASP A 100 -8.08 7.52 12.39
CA ASP A 100 -9.30 6.73 12.18
C ASP A 100 -9.04 5.50 11.30
N ALA A 101 -8.09 5.59 10.38
CA ALA A 101 -7.75 4.54 9.42
C ALA A 101 -6.28 4.59 9.02
N VAL A 102 -5.76 3.47 8.52
CA VAL A 102 -4.44 3.37 7.88
C VAL A 102 -4.59 2.91 6.44
N ILE A 103 -3.86 3.54 5.53
CA ILE A 103 -3.89 3.21 4.11
C ILE A 103 -2.48 2.91 3.60
N PHE A 104 -2.34 1.84 2.82
CA PHE A 104 -1.11 1.47 2.12
C PHE A 104 -1.38 1.45 0.62
N PRO A 105 -0.94 2.48 -0.13
CA PRO A 105 -0.90 2.38 -1.58
C PRO A 105 0.10 1.30 -2.02
N GLY A 106 -0.05 0.82 -3.26
CA GLY A 106 0.78 -0.22 -3.84
C GLY A 106 2.17 0.23 -4.26
N GLY A 107 2.73 -0.50 -5.23
CA GLY A 107 4.12 -0.38 -5.66
C GLY A 107 4.99 -1.55 -5.18
N HIS A 108 6.11 -1.77 -5.85
CA HIS A 108 7.03 -2.88 -5.52
C HIS A 108 7.75 -2.68 -4.18
N GLY A 109 7.74 -1.48 -3.61
CA GLY A 109 8.21 -1.25 -2.26
C GLY A 109 7.46 -2.07 -1.21
N ILE A 110 6.23 -2.52 -1.47
CA ILE A 110 5.50 -3.47 -0.61
C ILE A 110 6.27 -4.80 -0.47
N VAL A 111 6.73 -5.36 -1.59
CA VAL A 111 7.39 -6.67 -1.63
C VAL A 111 8.90 -6.61 -1.44
N LYS A 112 9.49 -5.43 -1.64
CA LYS A 112 10.94 -5.20 -1.51
C LYS A 112 11.33 -4.57 -0.18
N ASN A 113 10.55 -3.62 0.34
CA ASN A 113 10.97 -2.79 1.45
C ASN A 113 10.11 -2.98 2.71
N LEU A 114 8.78 -3.08 2.57
CA LEU A 114 7.87 -3.31 3.70
C LEU A 114 7.71 -4.79 4.06
N SER A 115 8.22 -5.69 3.21
CA SER A 115 8.30 -7.12 3.45
C SER A 115 9.49 -7.74 2.73
N THR A 116 9.81 -8.98 3.07
CA THR A 116 10.84 -9.77 2.39
C THR A 116 10.29 -10.63 1.25
N PHE A 117 9.06 -10.36 0.77
CA PHE A 117 8.37 -11.22 -0.22
C PHE A 117 9.16 -11.41 -1.52
N SER A 118 9.85 -10.38 -1.99
CA SER A 118 10.67 -10.49 -3.20
C SER A 118 11.81 -11.52 -3.07
N LYS A 119 12.21 -11.89 -1.83
CA LYS A 119 13.24 -12.89 -1.53
C LYS A 119 12.65 -14.21 -1.06
N ASP A 120 11.68 -14.14 -0.16
CA ASP A 120 11.19 -15.28 0.63
C ASP A 120 9.81 -15.79 0.16
N GLY A 121 9.18 -15.12 -0.80
CA GLY A 121 7.86 -15.48 -1.33
C GLY A 121 6.81 -15.60 -0.21
N LYS A 122 6.08 -16.73 -0.18
CA LYS A 122 5.01 -16.94 0.82
C LYS A 122 5.51 -16.98 2.27
N ASP A 123 6.79 -17.28 2.48
CA ASP A 123 7.37 -17.40 3.82
C ASP A 123 7.98 -16.08 4.31
N CYS A 124 7.64 -14.97 3.64
CA CYS A 124 8.14 -13.64 3.94
C CYS A 124 7.88 -13.18 5.38
N LYS A 125 8.63 -12.16 5.78
CA LYS A 125 8.42 -11.40 7.00
C LYS A 125 8.10 -9.98 6.62
N LEU A 126 7.30 -9.31 7.45
CA LEU A 126 7.06 -7.88 7.28
C LEU A 126 8.15 -7.08 8.01
N ASN A 127 8.29 -5.81 7.64
CA ASN A 127 8.94 -4.84 8.50
C ASN A 127 8.21 -4.79 9.86
N ASN A 128 8.96 -4.71 10.96
CA ASN A 128 8.41 -4.80 12.33
C ASN A 128 7.34 -3.73 12.62
N ASP A 129 7.54 -2.50 12.14
CA ASP A 129 6.56 -1.43 12.35
C ASP A 129 5.30 -1.66 11.52
N VAL A 130 5.45 -2.17 10.30
CA VAL A 130 4.30 -2.53 9.44
C VAL A 130 3.48 -3.65 10.08
N GLU A 131 4.12 -4.69 10.61
CA GLU A 131 3.44 -5.78 11.32
C GLU A 131 2.69 -5.27 12.56
N ARG A 132 3.35 -4.42 13.36
CA ARG A 132 2.74 -3.77 14.53
C ARG A 132 1.50 -2.98 14.13
N ILE A 133 1.62 -2.09 13.14
CA ILE A 133 0.54 -1.21 12.69
C ILE A 133 -0.65 -2.02 12.17
N MET A 134 -0.41 -3.04 11.33
CA MET A 134 -1.47 -3.92 10.84
C MET A 134 -2.25 -4.58 11.99
N LYS A 135 -1.53 -5.11 12.98
CA LYS A 135 -2.14 -5.75 14.16
C LYS A 135 -2.86 -4.74 15.05
N ASP A 136 -2.31 -3.55 15.23
CA ASP A 136 -2.87 -2.50 16.09
C ASP A 136 -4.17 -1.95 15.51
N PHE A 137 -4.19 -1.59 14.22
CA PHE A 137 -5.42 -1.13 13.56
C PHE A 137 -6.49 -2.21 13.50
N HIS A 138 -6.11 -3.47 13.23
CA HIS A 138 -7.05 -4.60 13.24
C HIS A 138 -7.66 -4.80 14.64
N ARG A 139 -6.84 -4.79 15.70
CA ARG A 139 -7.30 -4.95 17.09
C ARG A 139 -8.20 -3.80 17.53
N ALA A 140 -7.88 -2.58 17.09
CA ALA A 140 -8.69 -1.40 17.32
C ALA A 140 -9.98 -1.36 16.47
N ARG A 141 -10.18 -2.34 15.57
CA ARG A 141 -11.28 -2.41 14.60
C ARG A 141 -11.38 -1.15 13.73
N LYS A 142 -10.22 -0.57 13.40
CA LYS A 142 -10.12 0.58 12.53
C LYS A 142 -9.89 0.15 11.09
N PRO A 143 -10.45 0.84 10.08
CA PRO A 143 -10.27 0.48 8.68
C PRO A 143 -8.79 0.43 8.26
N ILE A 144 -8.47 -0.59 7.45
CA ILE A 144 -7.17 -0.78 6.79
C ILE A 144 -7.40 -0.79 5.29
N GLY A 145 -6.97 0.27 4.60
CA GLY A 145 -7.05 0.38 3.13
C GLY A 145 -5.80 -0.17 2.46
N LEU A 146 -5.94 -1.07 1.50
CA LEU A 146 -4.82 -1.74 0.83
C LEU A 146 -5.06 -1.75 -0.68
N SER A 147 -4.11 -1.26 -1.46
CA SER A 147 -4.20 -1.23 -2.92
C SER A 147 -3.14 -2.13 -3.58
N SER A 148 -3.48 -2.66 -4.75
CA SER A 148 -2.57 -3.40 -5.63
C SER A 148 -1.87 -4.57 -4.93
N MET A 149 -0.57 -4.47 -4.62
CA MET A 149 0.20 -5.50 -3.91
C MET A 149 0.07 -5.44 -2.37
N ALA A 150 -0.38 -4.32 -1.81
CA ALA A 150 -0.46 -4.09 -0.36
C ALA A 150 -1.32 -5.11 0.42
N PRO A 151 -2.38 -5.75 -0.15
CA PRO A 151 -3.12 -6.81 0.54
C PRO A 151 -2.26 -7.96 1.07
N LEU A 152 -1.10 -8.21 0.45
CA LEU A 152 -0.10 -9.16 0.93
C LEU A 152 0.27 -8.93 2.39
N LEU A 153 0.43 -7.67 2.80
CA LEU A 153 0.87 -7.32 4.15
C LEU A 153 -0.15 -7.81 5.18
N ALA A 154 -1.43 -7.53 4.97
CA ALA A 154 -2.48 -7.97 5.89
C ALA A 154 -2.65 -9.49 5.87
N CYS A 155 -2.65 -10.12 4.68
CA CYS A 155 -2.74 -11.58 4.53
C CYS A 155 -1.63 -12.32 5.29
N ARG A 156 -0.46 -11.71 5.44
CA ARG A 156 0.66 -12.32 6.13
C ARG A 156 0.47 -12.39 7.65
N VAL A 157 -0.25 -11.45 8.26
CA VAL A 157 -0.26 -11.26 9.73
C VAL A 157 -1.63 -11.28 10.39
N LEU A 158 -2.71 -11.20 9.60
CA LEU A 158 -4.09 -11.22 10.10
C LEU A 158 -4.83 -12.49 9.61
N PRO A 159 -5.67 -13.11 10.47
CA PRO A 159 -6.40 -14.32 10.10
C PRO A 159 -7.68 -14.02 9.28
N ASN A 160 -8.13 -15.00 8.50
CA ASN A 160 -9.47 -15.05 7.88
C ASN A 160 -9.83 -13.82 7.02
N LEU A 161 -8.87 -13.30 6.25
CA LEU A 161 -9.11 -12.14 5.40
C LEU A 161 -9.78 -12.51 4.08
N GLU A 162 -10.65 -11.60 3.64
CA GLU A 162 -11.18 -11.56 2.29
C GLU A 162 -10.54 -10.38 1.55
N VAL A 163 -9.88 -10.64 0.41
CA VAL A 163 -9.17 -9.60 -0.35
C VAL A 163 -9.44 -9.72 -1.85
N THR A 164 -9.17 -8.64 -2.59
CA THR A 164 -9.01 -8.68 -4.03
C THR A 164 -7.65 -8.12 -4.40
N MET A 165 -7.00 -8.76 -5.38
CA MET A 165 -5.80 -8.28 -6.06
C MET A 165 -6.06 -8.28 -7.58
N GLY A 166 -7.33 -8.14 -7.96
CA GLY A 166 -7.83 -8.21 -9.33
C GLY A 166 -8.05 -9.64 -9.81
N TYR A 167 -7.34 -10.07 -10.86
CA TYR A 167 -7.54 -11.36 -11.51
C TYR A 167 -6.51 -12.40 -11.09
N GLU A 168 -6.90 -13.68 -11.12
CA GLU A 168 -6.05 -14.81 -10.73
C GLU A 168 -5.30 -15.45 -11.90
N ARG A 169 -5.65 -15.10 -13.14
CA ARG A 169 -5.13 -15.74 -14.35
C ARG A 169 -4.55 -14.71 -15.30
N ASP A 170 -3.49 -15.09 -15.97
CA ASP A 170 -2.92 -14.33 -17.09
C ASP A 170 -3.75 -14.59 -18.35
N GLU A 171 -5.03 -14.21 -18.28
CA GLU A 171 -5.94 -14.25 -19.42
C GLU A 171 -6.02 -12.83 -20.00
N SER A 172 -6.06 -12.71 -21.33
CA SER A 172 -6.25 -11.43 -21.99
C SER A 172 -7.64 -10.89 -21.63
N SER A 173 -7.69 -10.00 -20.65
CA SER A 173 -8.88 -9.21 -20.36
C SER A 173 -8.92 -8.00 -21.31
N ARG A 174 -10.03 -7.24 -21.30
CA ARG A 174 -10.07 -5.90 -21.94
C ARG A 174 -8.99 -4.94 -21.42
N TRP A 175 -8.36 -5.28 -20.30
CA TRP A 175 -7.29 -4.54 -19.64
C TRP A 175 -5.89 -5.11 -19.94
N GLY A 176 -5.78 -6.07 -20.87
CA GLY A 176 -4.54 -6.77 -21.16
C GLY A 176 -4.26 -7.91 -20.19
N ARG A 177 -2.97 -8.27 -20.10
CA ARG A 177 -2.46 -9.32 -19.22
C ARG A 177 -2.40 -8.83 -17.77
N TRP A 178 -2.95 -9.61 -16.84
CA TRP A 178 -2.96 -9.22 -15.43
C TRP A 178 -1.59 -9.47 -14.79
N PRO A 179 -0.95 -8.46 -14.17
CA PRO A 179 0.36 -8.62 -13.57
C PRO A 179 0.30 -9.44 -12.26
N ASN A 180 1.41 -10.10 -11.90
CA ASN A 180 1.63 -10.70 -10.57
C ASN A 180 0.60 -11.74 -10.09
N THR A 181 0.01 -12.52 -10.99
CA THR A 181 -0.94 -13.62 -10.66
C THR A 181 -0.38 -14.63 -9.64
N ASN A 182 0.94 -14.83 -9.61
CA ASN A 182 1.62 -15.65 -8.61
C ASN A 182 1.42 -15.16 -7.16
N MET A 183 1.24 -13.85 -6.96
CA MET A 183 1.00 -13.27 -5.64
C MET A 183 -0.36 -13.66 -5.07
N VAL A 184 -1.38 -13.82 -5.93
CA VAL A 184 -2.71 -14.31 -5.54
C VAL A 184 -2.62 -15.71 -4.95
N GLN A 185 -1.84 -16.59 -5.57
CA GLN A 185 -1.63 -17.95 -5.06
C GLN A 185 -0.90 -17.94 -3.71
N ALA A 186 0.08 -17.05 -3.56
CA ALA A 186 0.79 -16.88 -2.29
C ALA A 186 -0.15 -16.45 -1.16
N VAL A 187 -0.98 -15.42 -1.34
CA VAL A 187 -1.90 -14.97 -0.28
C VAL A 187 -3.00 -16.00 0.03
N LYS A 188 -3.46 -16.78 -0.95
CA LYS A 188 -4.34 -17.93 -0.71
C LYS A 188 -3.67 -18.99 0.17
N SER A 189 -2.40 -19.28 -0.08
CA SER A 189 -1.63 -20.22 0.75
C SER A 189 -1.40 -19.72 2.18
N MET A 190 -1.48 -18.39 2.41
CA MET A 190 -1.48 -17.78 3.73
C MET A 190 -2.85 -17.84 4.44
N GLY A 191 -3.88 -18.40 3.79
CA GLY A 191 -5.22 -18.56 4.36
C GLY A 191 -6.23 -17.46 4.01
N ALA A 192 -5.87 -16.52 3.13
CA ALA A 192 -6.81 -15.50 2.66
C ALA A 192 -7.77 -16.06 1.59
N ARG A 193 -9.03 -15.62 1.62
CA ARG A 193 -9.97 -15.81 0.51
C ARG A 193 -9.80 -14.66 -0.47
N HIS A 194 -9.29 -14.96 -1.66
CA HIS A 194 -9.24 -13.99 -2.76
C HIS A 194 -10.54 -14.04 -3.56
N ASN A 195 -11.10 -12.86 -3.87
CA ASN A 195 -12.18 -12.75 -4.85
C ASN A 195 -11.73 -11.94 -6.04
N THR A 196 -11.99 -12.50 -7.23
CA THR A 196 -11.78 -11.77 -8.47
C THR A 196 -12.73 -10.58 -8.55
N ARG A 197 -12.19 -9.39 -8.80
CA ARG A 197 -12.97 -8.17 -9.05
C ARG A 197 -12.42 -7.46 -10.28
N GLU A 198 -13.30 -7.00 -11.16
CA GLU A 198 -12.88 -6.15 -12.28
C GLU A 198 -12.40 -4.78 -11.79
N PRO A 199 -11.44 -4.14 -12.49
CA PRO A 199 -11.15 -2.72 -12.29
C PRO A 199 -12.42 -1.89 -12.50
N TYR A 200 -12.83 -1.14 -11.48
CA TYR A 200 -14.02 -0.30 -11.55
C TYR A 200 -13.67 1.00 -12.29
N ILE A 201 -14.29 1.22 -13.45
CA ILE A 201 -14.34 2.56 -14.07
C ILE A 201 -15.69 3.18 -13.74
N SER A 202 -15.69 4.32 -13.04
CA SER A 202 -16.84 5.22 -13.04
C SER A 202 -16.49 6.51 -13.77
N PHE A 203 -17.00 6.67 -14.99
CA PHE A 203 -17.15 7.99 -15.59
C PHE A 203 -18.59 8.43 -15.37
N HIS A 204 -18.81 9.41 -14.51
CA HIS A 204 -20.08 10.15 -14.46
C HIS A 204 -19.77 11.57 -14.92
N PHE A 205 -20.05 11.84 -16.20
CA PHE A 205 -20.11 13.21 -16.69
C PHE A 205 -21.49 13.75 -16.35
N HIS A 206 -21.55 14.76 -15.48
CA HIS A 206 -22.68 15.68 -15.44
C HIS A 206 -22.21 16.95 -16.13
N PHE A 207 -22.78 17.21 -17.31
CA PHE A 207 -22.67 18.49 -17.99
C PHE A 207 -23.56 19.52 -17.30
#